data_AF-A0A9D7ENV9-F1
#
_entry.id   AF-A0A9D7ENV9-F1
#
_cell.length_a   1.000
_cell.length_b   1.000
_cell.length_c   1.000
_cell.angle_alpha   90.00
_cell.angle_beta   90.00
_cell.angle_gamma   90.00
#
_symmetry.space_group_name_H-M   'P 1'
#
loop_
_entity.id
_entity.type
_entity.pdbx_description
1 polymer ?
#
loop_
_entity_poly.entity_id
_entity_poly.type
_entity_poly.pdbx_seq_one_letter_code
_entity_poly.pdbx_strand_id
1 'polypeptide(L)'
;MPGRLGYNWQYADIKYAAETEMKSKLTPSQVSSHYFELGVKSIISNPTGWLSLMAKKTYLIFSGDDISNNRNLPAFKSEFFLFKLLPMGMGILAPLGIIGMLVLWRRSRAAQVVILFVVLYAASFIAFFVNSRFRLPLLPILAILAAALVFELFERFRNRQLLQGAVSIAGVAILAVFLNVNLYGMQFDNRQQAAFNKGNLYLETGELPRAIDSYYEAISFERPLQQVHLNLGIAFLKTGQLDSAWNHFITEDSLFNGSAEAMNNLAYLYRQTGQTAEALIAAEAAVAEKPYLPEARLNYWYALREAGLADSAYSAILREAATTSLGRNEKFILAISAIDLRRFGEADTLLRSIIAEQTQSQVPTYSEASSASSISSGLAPTVFDSRVFYNLALSLAGRGEIDSAIVYLEEAVKNDPGLSEGWTNLGSAYFTKKDYPQAIEALEQARKLSPESEIVLFNLALSYYSTGDKVNARKVVEECVRLHPSFTPSLQLLETLKSE
;
A
#
# COMPACT_ATOMS: atom_id res chain seq x y z
N MET A 1 4.38 25.66 -4.19
CA MET A 1 3.43 24.70 -4.80
C MET A 1 4.03 23.30 -4.77
N PRO A 2 3.21 22.24 -4.76
CA PRO A 2 3.63 20.83 -4.70
C PRO A 2 4.45 20.34 -5.90
N GLY A 3 5.02 21.23 -6.72
CA GLY A 3 6.00 20.86 -7.74
C GLY A 3 7.25 20.18 -7.17
N ARG A 4 7.50 20.28 -5.86
CA ARG A 4 8.52 19.47 -5.15
C ARG A 4 8.09 18.02 -4.89
N LEU A 5 6.80 17.72 -4.86
CA LEU A 5 6.25 16.42 -4.47
C LEU A 5 5.93 15.52 -5.69
N GLY A 6 6.15 15.99 -6.92
CA GLY A 6 5.86 15.23 -8.13
C GLY A 6 4.35 15.00 -8.36
N TYR A 7 4.02 13.98 -9.15
CA TYR A 7 2.65 13.70 -9.61
C TYR A 7 1.85 12.73 -8.72
N ASN A 8 2.52 11.89 -7.91
CA ASN A 8 1.89 10.87 -7.05
C ASN A 8 2.15 11.14 -5.57
N TRP A 9 1.79 12.33 -5.10
CA TRP A 9 1.85 12.64 -3.69
C TRP A 9 0.65 12.06 -2.94
N GLN A 10 0.88 11.67 -1.70
CA GLN A 10 -0.12 11.26 -0.72
C GLN A 10 -0.29 12.35 0.34
N TYR A 11 -1.35 12.21 1.15
CA TYR A 11 -1.61 13.15 2.24
C TYR A 11 -0.44 13.25 3.24
N ALA A 12 0.26 12.14 3.49
CA ALA A 12 1.44 12.13 4.35
C ALA A 12 2.57 13.01 3.80
N ASP A 13 2.81 12.97 2.48
CA ASP A 13 3.83 13.80 1.82
C ASP A 13 3.49 15.30 1.97
N ILE A 14 2.22 15.66 1.78
CA ILE A 14 1.72 17.03 1.94
C ILE A 14 1.86 17.49 3.40
N LYS A 15 1.43 16.65 4.34
CA LYS A 15 1.53 16.97 5.76
C LYS A 15 2.99 17.17 6.16
N TYR A 16 3.89 16.26 5.79
CA TYR A 16 5.30 16.36 6.10
C TYR A 16 5.95 17.63 5.52
N ALA A 17 5.61 17.99 4.27
CA ALA A 17 6.09 19.22 3.65
C ALA A 17 5.65 20.47 4.46
N ALA A 18 4.39 20.52 4.89
CA ALA A 18 3.88 21.61 5.72
C ALA A 18 4.52 21.65 7.11
N GLU A 19 4.67 20.50 7.78
CA GLU A 19 5.33 20.40 9.08
C GLU A 19 6.81 20.83 9.02
N THR A 20 7.50 20.49 7.93
CA THR A 20 8.89 20.89 7.68
C THR A 20 9.01 22.40 7.49
N GLU A 21 8.10 22.99 6.71
CA GLU A 21 8.04 24.45 6.48
C GLU A 21 7.72 25.21 7.78
N MET A 22 6.77 24.70 8.56
CA MET A 22 6.26 25.31 9.79
C MET A 22 7.06 24.94 11.05
N LYS A 23 8.07 24.05 10.92
CA LYS A 23 8.90 23.52 12.01
C LYS A 23 8.11 23.04 13.23
N SER A 24 6.93 22.47 13.00
CA SER A 24 6.02 22.02 14.06
C SER A 24 5.11 20.89 13.54
N LYS A 25 4.70 19.99 14.43
CA LYS A 25 3.69 18.97 14.11
C LYS A 25 2.33 19.65 13.90
N LEU A 26 1.62 19.26 12.85
CA LEU A 26 0.35 19.87 12.45
C LEU A 26 -0.79 18.86 12.51
N THR A 27 -1.94 19.32 13.03
CA THR A 27 -3.22 18.62 12.91
C THR A 27 -3.73 18.69 11.47
N PRO A 28 -4.64 17.79 11.04
CA PRO A 28 -5.20 17.86 9.68
C PRO A 28 -5.86 19.20 9.35
N SER A 29 -6.52 19.82 10.32
CA SER A 29 -7.09 21.16 10.14
C SER A 29 -6.02 22.21 9.89
N GLN A 30 -4.89 22.15 10.61
CA GLN A 30 -3.79 23.11 10.42
C GLN A 30 -3.09 22.93 9.08
N VAL A 31 -2.91 21.69 8.62
CA VAL A 31 -2.40 21.40 7.27
C VAL A 31 -3.34 22.00 6.22
N SER A 32 -4.66 21.77 6.36
CA SER A 32 -5.66 22.35 5.46
C SER A 32 -5.61 23.88 5.46
N SER A 33 -5.53 24.52 6.63
CA SER A 33 -5.43 25.99 6.74
C SER A 33 -4.16 26.53 6.07
N HIS A 34 -3.02 25.87 6.28
CA HIS A 34 -1.74 26.26 5.66
C HIS A 34 -1.84 26.30 4.13
N TYR A 35 -2.34 25.23 3.52
CA TYR A 35 -2.48 25.17 2.07
C TYR A 35 -3.60 26.07 1.52
N PHE A 36 -4.65 26.30 2.29
CA PHE A 36 -5.68 27.28 1.95
C PHE A 36 -5.08 28.69 1.88
N GLU A 37 -4.31 29.09 2.89
CA GLU A 37 -3.62 30.39 2.91
C GLU A 37 -2.62 30.53 1.76
N LEU A 38 -1.85 29.49 1.46
CA LEU A 38 -0.95 29.47 0.29
C LEU A 38 -1.72 29.62 -1.02
N GLY A 39 -2.89 28.98 -1.13
CA GLY A 39 -3.80 29.12 -2.27
C GLY A 39 -4.27 30.56 -2.43
N VAL A 40 -4.78 31.17 -1.37
CA VAL A 40 -5.22 32.58 -1.37
C VAL A 40 -4.07 33.52 -1.72
N LYS A 41 -2.90 33.36 -1.09
CA LYS A 41 -1.69 34.14 -1.41
C LYS A 41 -1.30 34.00 -2.88
N SER A 42 -1.34 32.78 -3.44
CA SER A 42 -1.05 32.53 -4.85
C SER A 42 -2.03 33.22 -5.80
N ILE A 43 -3.31 33.31 -5.44
CA ILE A 43 -4.33 34.01 -6.23
C ILE A 43 -4.05 35.52 -6.22
N ILE A 44 -3.78 36.08 -5.04
CA ILE A 44 -3.48 37.51 -4.87
C ILE A 44 -2.20 37.89 -5.61
N SER A 45 -1.16 37.04 -5.56
CA SER A 45 0.13 37.32 -6.21
C SER A 45 0.13 37.10 -7.72
N ASN A 46 -0.76 36.26 -8.26
CA ASN A 46 -0.84 35.95 -9.69
C ASN A 46 -2.30 35.85 -10.19
N PRO A 47 -3.04 36.98 -10.21
CA PRO A 47 -4.46 36.98 -10.58
C PRO A 47 -4.70 36.59 -12.04
N THR A 48 -3.78 36.92 -12.96
CA THR A 48 -3.88 36.55 -14.37
C THR A 48 -3.71 35.05 -14.58
N GLY A 49 -2.77 34.42 -13.87
CA GLY A 49 -2.61 32.97 -13.85
C GLY A 49 -3.84 32.25 -13.30
N TRP A 50 -4.44 32.77 -12.22
CA TRP A 50 -5.69 32.23 -11.67
C TRP A 50 -6.86 32.36 -12.65
N LEU A 51 -7.05 33.52 -13.29
CA LEU A 51 -8.08 33.73 -14.30
C LEU A 51 -7.91 32.78 -15.50
N SER A 52 -6.67 32.60 -15.98
CA SER A 52 -6.34 31.65 -17.05
C SER A 52 -6.69 30.22 -16.65
N LEU A 53 -6.38 29.82 -15.41
CA LEU A 53 -6.76 28.51 -14.88
C LEU A 53 -8.28 28.35 -14.80
N MET A 54 -9.01 29.36 -14.31
CA MET A 54 -10.48 29.32 -14.25
C MET A 54 -11.11 29.22 -15.65
N ALA A 55 -10.57 29.94 -16.64
CA ALA A 55 -10.99 29.83 -18.04
C ALA A 55 -10.75 28.42 -18.59
N LYS A 56 -9.56 27.85 -18.35
CA LYS A 56 -9.25 26.46 -18.70
C LYS A 56 -10.23 25.49 -18.05
N LYS A 57 -10.50 25.63 -16.76
CA LYS A 57 -11.45 24.78 -16.03
C LYS A 57 -12.89 24.92 -16.55
N THR A 58 -13.30 26.13 -16.90
CA THR A 58 -14.62 26.41 -17.48
C THR A 58 -14.77 25.77 -18.85
N TYR A 59 -13.72 25.78 -19.68
CA TYR A 59 -13.73 25.06 -20.94
C TYR A 59 -13.87 23.54 -20.72
N LEU A 60 -13.07 22.97 -19.80
CA LEU A 60 -13.01 21.53 -19.56
C LEU A 60 -14.28 20.94 -18.89
N ILE A 61 -15.09 21.72 -18.19
CA ILE A 61 -16.35 21.20 -17.61
C ILE A 61 -17.38 20.89 -18.72
N PHE A 62 -17.35 21.66 -19.81
CA PHE A 62 -18.25 21.53 -20.95
C PHE A 62 -17.61 20.83 -22.15
N SER A 63 -16.32 20.49 -22.10
CA SER A 63 -15.63 19.81 -23.19
C SER A 63 -16.25 18.44 -23.47
N GLY A 64 -16.19 18.03 -24.75
CA GLY A 64 -16.71 16.76 -25.19
C GLY A 64 -16.02 15.57 -24.54
N ASP A 65 -14.71 15.66 -24.39
CA ASP A 65 -13.89 14.66 -23.73
C ASP A 65 -14.04 14.68 -22.20
N ASP A 66 -13.96 13.49 -21.61
CA ASP A 66 -14.03 13.27 -20.17
C ASP A 66 -12.63 13.25 -19.56
N ILE A 67 -12.37 14.14 -18.60
CA ILE A 67 -11.19 14.00 -17.74
C ILE A 67 -11.48 12.90 -16.73
N SER A 68 -10.87 11.73 -16.90
CA SER A 68 -10.94 10.66 -15.92
C SER A 68 -10.28 11.08 -14.61
N ASN A 69 -10.86 10.69 -13.49
CA ASN A 69 -10.15 10.67 -12.20
C ASN A 69 -9.72 9.22 -11.91
N ASN A 70 -10.51 8.50 -11.13
CA ASN A 70 -10.33 7.08 -10.83
C ASN A 70 -11.15 6.13 -11.73
N ARG A 71 -11.89 6.65 -12.70
CA ARG A 71 -12.70 5.87 -13.65
C ARG A 71 -12.45 6.33 -15.07
N ASN A 72 -12.07 5.41 -15.94
CA ASN A 72 -11.91 5.67 -17.37
C ASN A 72 -13.23 5.32 -18.09
N LEU A 73 -14.07 6.34 -18.29
CA LEU A 73 -15.36 6.18 -18.93
C LEU A 73 -15.24 5.72 -20.40
N PRO A 74 -14.28 6.23 -21.22
CA PRO A 74 -13.99 5.66 -22.53
C PRO A 74 -13.68 4.16 -22.53
N ALA A 75 -12.81 3.70 -21.63
CA ALA A 75 -12.50 2.27 -21.50
C ALA A 75 -13.75 1.46 -21.15
N PHE A 76 -14.55 1.93 -20.18
CA PHE A 76 -15.83 1.30 -19.83
C PHE A 76 -16.80 1.25 -21.02
N LYS A 77 -16.98 2.35 -21.77
CA LYS A 77 -17.83 2.38 -22.98
C LYS A 77 -17.37 1.39 -24.05
N SER A 78 -16.06 1.13 -24.15
CA SER A 78 -15.53 0.20 -25.16
C SER A 78 -15.90 -1.27 -24.90
N GLU A 79 -16.11 -1.64 -23.63
CA GLU A 79 -16.48 -2.99 -23.19
C GLU A 79 -17.97 -3.32 -23.42
N PHE A 80 -18.85 -2.32 -23.41
CA PHE A 80 -20.30 -2.52 -23.53
C PHE A 80 -20.85 -1.99 -24.85
N PHE A 81 -21.34 -2.90 -25.70
CA PHE A 81 -21.87 -2.58 -27.03
C PHE A 81 -22.99 -1.51 -27.03
N LEU A 82 -23.88 -1.52 -26.04
CA LEU A 82 -24.99 -0.55 -25.95
C LEU A 82 -24.51 0.91 -25.88
N PHE A 83 -23.36 1.18 -25.25
CA PHE A 83 -22.83 2.54 -25.19
C PHE A 83 -22.21 3.01 -26.51
N LYS A 84 -21.89 2.09 -27.43
CA LYS A 84 -21.46 2.44 -28.80
C LYS A 84 -22.60 2.98 -29.66
N LEU A 85 -23.85 2.67 -29.30
CA LEU A 85 -25.06 3.08 -30.01
C LEU A 85 -25.64 4.43 -29.53
N LEU A 86 -25.14 4.98 -28.42
CA LEU A 86 -25.63 6.24 -27.81
C LEU A 86 -24.53 7.32 -27.87
N PRO A 87 -24.42 8.09 -28.97
CA PRO A 87 -23.39 9.11 -29.12
C PRO A 87 -23.60 10.37 -28.25
N MET A 88 -24.58 10.39 -27.34
CA MET A 88 -24.89 11.53 -26.49
C MET A 88 -23.87 11.71 -25.35
N GLY A 89 -22.71 12.28 -25.68
CA GLY A 89 -21.74 12.82 -24.73
C GLY A 89 -21.90 14.33 -24.52
N MET A 90 -21.05 14.89 -23.65
CA MET A 90 -21.00 16.35 -23.40
C MET A 90 -20.71 17.15 -24.67
N GLY A 91 -20.02 16.55 -25.65
CA GLY A 91 -19.67 17.21 -26.90
C GLY A 91 -20.87 17.59 -27.77
N ILE A 92 -22.01 16.94 -27.57
CA ILE A 92 -23.29 17.27 -28.24
C ILE A 92 -24.23 17.95 -27.25
N LEU A 93 -24.30 17.42 -26.02
CA LEU A 93 -25.24 17.87 -25.02
C LEU A 93 -24.96 19.29 -24.52
N ALA A 94 -23.69 19.65 -24.31
CA ALA A 94 -23.34 20.98 -23.81
C ALA A 94 -23.63 22.09 -24.84
N PRO A 95 -23.27 21.98 -26.14
CA PRO A 95 -23.68 22.96 -27.15
C PRO A 95 -25.19 23.17 -27.21
N LEU A 96 -25.98 22.08 -27.26
CA LEU A 96 -27.44 22.17 -27.29
C LEU A 96 -28.02 22.75 -26.00
N GLY A 97 -27.50 22.32 -24.85
CA GLY A 97 -27.92 22.80 -23.54
C GLY A 97 -27.64 24.29 -23.36
N ILE A 98 -26.42 24.75 -23.67
CA ILE A 98 -26.01 26.16 -23.52
C ILE A 98 -26.83 27.08 -24.42
N ILE A 99 -27.03 26.72 -25.69
CA ILE A 99 -27.90 27.51 -26.58
C ILE A 99 -29.35 27.44 -26.12
N GLY A 100 -29.81 26.30 -25.61
CA GLY A 100 -31.12 26.14 -24.98
C GLY A 100 -31.31 27.07 -23.78
N MET A 101 -30.31 27.23 -22.91
CA MET A 101 -30.32 28.18 -21.80
C MET A 101 -30.53 29.61 -22.32
N LEU A 102 -29.76 30.04 -23.32
CA LEU A 102 -29.86 31.40 -23.90
C LEU A 102 -31.23 31.68 -24.51
N VAL A 103 -31.78 30.68 -25.21
CA VAL A 103 -33.09 30.76 -25.86
C VAL A 103 -34.23 30.83 -24.84
N LEU A 104 -34.16 30.02 -23.78
CA LEU A 104 -35.24 29.89 -22.79
C LEU A 104 -35.17 30.93 -21.67
N TRP A 105 -34.02 31.59 -21.48
CA TRP A 105 -33.80 32.57 -20.40
C TRP A 105 -34.90 33.64 -20.31
N ARG A 106 -35.39 34.12 -21.46
CA ARG A 106 -36.44 35.15 -21.53
C ARG A 106 -37.86 34.59 -21.60
N ARG A 107 -38.03 33.27 -21.65
CA ARG A 107 -39.31 32.62 -21.94
C ARG A 107 -40.10 32.24 -20.69
N SER A 108 -39.45 31.79 -19.62
CA SER A 108 -40.15 31.51 -18.35
C SER A 108 -39.25 31.65 -17.11
N ARG A 109 -39.86 32.04 -15.98
CA ARG A 109 -39.18 32.05 -14.68
C ARG A 109 -38.73 30.65 -14.25
N ALA A 110 -39.48 29.61 -14.60
CA ALA A 110 -39.08 28.23 -14.31
C ALA A 110 -37.77 27.86 -15.03
N ALA A 111 -37.61 28.26 -16.30
CA ALA A 111 -36.37 28.06 -17.03
C ALA A 111 -35.19 28.81 -16.39
N GLN A 112 -35.42 30.03 -15.90
CA GLN A 112 -34.38 30.79 -15.18
C GLN A 112 -33.88 30.06 -13.94
N VAL A 113 -34.76 29.40 -13.17
CA VAL A 113 -34.36 28.61 -12.00
C VAL A 113 -33.48 27.42 -12.41
N VAL A 114 -33.85 26.72 -13.48
CA VAL A 114 -33.06 25.59 -14.02
C VAL A 114 -31.70 26.06 -14.54
N ILE A 115 -31.67 27.18 -15.27
CA ILE A 115 -30.44 27.80 -15.77
C ILE A 115 -29.55 28.24 -14.61
N LEU A 116 -30.13 28.86 -13.58
CA LEU A 116 -29.41 29.29 -12.39
C LEU A 116 -28.79 28.09 -11.66
N PHE A 117 -29.49 26.95 -11.56
CA PHE A 117 -28.90 25.73 -11.04
C PHE A 117 -27.65 25.32 -11.83
N VAL A 118 -27.73 25.27 -13.17
CA VAL A 118 -26.59 24.87 -14.02
C VAL A 118 -25.39 25.80 -13.78
N VAL A 119 -25.63 27.12 -13.73
CA VAL A 119 -24.59 28.13 -13.53
C VAL A 119 -23.98 28.01 -12.13
N LEU A 120 -24.80 27.96 -11.08
CA LEU A 120 -24.30 27.87 -9.69
C LEU A 120 -23.60 26.54 -9.42
N TYR A 121 -24.15 25.45 -9.92
CA TYR A 121 -23.52 24.13 -9.84
C TYR A 121 -22.17 24.19 -10.54
N ALA A 122 -22.11 24.56 -11.83
CA ALA A 122 -20.85 24.64 -12.57
C ALA A 122 -19.82 25.56 -11.90
N ALA A 123 -20.23 26.74 -11.42
CA ALA A 123 -19.36 27.68 -10.70
C ALA A 123 -18.77 27.05 -9.44
N SER A 124 -19.57 26.31 -8.67
CA SER A 124 -19.09 25.60 -7.48
C SER A 124 -18.02 24.56 -7.82
N PHE A 125 -18.09 23.88 -8.98
CA PHE A 125 -17.05 22.92 -9.38
C PHE A 125 -15.81 23.58 -9.95
N ILE A 126 -15.97 24.59 -10.81
CA ILE A 126 -14.84 25.32 -11.43
C ILE A 126 -13.87 25.84 -10.36
N ALA A 127 -14.39 26.29 -9.21
CA ALA A 127 -13.58 26.70 -8.07
C ALA A 127 -12.61 25.60 -7.58
N PHE A 128 -13.06 24.34 -7.56
CA PHE A 128 -12.29 23.21 -7.01
C PHE A 128 -11.74 22.25 -8.09
N PHE A 129 -12.59 21.50 -8.81
CA PHE A 129 -12.20 20.36 -9.67
C PHE A 129 -12.93 20.32 -11.03
N VAL A 130 -12.40 19.58 -12.02
CA VAL A 130 -13.00 19.46 -13.38
C VAL A 130 -13.12 18.02 -13.89
N ASN A 131 -13.21 17.04 -13.00
CA ASN A 131 -13.27 15.63 -13.42
C ASN A 131 -14.67 15.20 -13.89
N SER A 132 -14.71 14.11 -14.67
CA SER A 132 -15.91 13.52 -15.29
C SER A 132 -16.99 13.07 -14.29
N ARG A 133 -16.63 12.60 -13.09
CA ARG A 133 -17.61 12.18 -12.07
C ARG A 133 -18.47 13.35 -11.59
N PHE A 134 -17.87 14.54 -11.43
CA PHE A 134 -18.56 15.68 -10.81
C PHE A 134 -19.44 16.47 -11.78
N ARG A 135 -19.27 16.30 -13.10
CA ARG A 135 -20.19 16.86 -14.11
C ARG A 135 -21.47 16.04 -14.32
N LEU A 136 -21.54 14.79 -13.82
CA LEU A 136 -22.70 13.89 -14.02
C LEU A 136 -24.05 14.53 -13.68
N PRO A 137 -24.21 15.28 -12.57
CA PRO A 137 -25.49 15.91 -12.24
C PRO A 137 -25.93 17.02 -13.22
N LEU A 138 -25.02 17.57 -14.04
CA LEU A 138 -25.38 18.52 -15.09
C LEU A 138 -26.05 17.84 -16.28
N LEU A 139 -25.77 16.55 -16.54
CA LEU A 139 -26.24 15.87 -17.76
C LEU A 139 -27.78 15.84 -17.87
N PRO A 140 -28.55 15.41 -16.86
CA PRO A 140 -30.01 15.38 -16.98
C PRO A 140 -30.61 16.76 -17.24
N ILE A 141 -30.03 17.80 -16.65
CA ILE A 141 -30.55 19.15 -16.74
C ILE A 141 -30.19 19.78 -18.09
N LEU A 142 -28.95 19.58 -18.55
CA LEU A 142 -28.54 19.96 -19.91
C LEU A 142 -29.36 19.21 -20.96
N ALA A 143 -29.76 17.96 -20.71
CA ALA A 143 -30.64 17.21 -21.60
C ALA A 143 -32.04 17.82 -21.71
N ILE A 144 -32.63 18.26 -20.59
CA ILE A 144 -33.91 18.98 -20.60
C ILE A 144 -33.79 20.28 -21.41
N LEU A 145 -32.73 21.05 -21.19
CA LEU A 145 -32.48 22.32 -21.89
C LEU A 145 -32.21 22.10 -23.39
N ALA A 146 -31.47 21.05 -23.74
CA ALA A 146 -31.22 20.63 -25.11
C ALA A 146 -32.51 20.19 -25.82
N ALA A 147 -33.35 19.38 -25.17
CA ALA A 147 -34.64 18.97 -25.71
C ALA A 147 -35.57 20.17 -25.94
N ALA A 148 -35.58 21.12 -25.01
CA ALA A 148 -36.35 22.35 -25.15
C ALA A 148 -35.84 23.24 -26.30
N LEU A 149 -34.52 23.28 -26.56
CA LEU A 149 -33.98 23.93 -27.76
C LEU A 149 -34.46 23.25 -29.05
N VAL A 150 -34.44 21.93 -29.10
CA VAL A 150 -34.90 21.18 -30.28
C VAL A 150 -36.37 21.48 -30.58
N PHE A 151 -37.21 21.51 -29.54
CA PHE A 151 -38.61 21.88 -29.68
C PHE A 151 -38.79 23.33 -30.13
N GLU A 152 -38.01 24.26 -29.58
CA GLU A 152 -38.03 25.67 -30.00
C GLU A 152 -37.62 25.84 -31.46
N LEU A 153 -36.57 25.15 -31.91
CA LEU A 153 -36.14 25.19 -33.31
C LEU A 153 -37.28 24.73 -34.22
N PHE A 154 -37.95 23.64 -33.88
CA PHE A 154 -39.13 23.17 -34.62
C PHE A 154 -40.23 24.22 -34.71
N GLU A 155 -40.57 24.86 -33.58
CA GLU A 155 -41.56 25.95 -33.52
C GLU A 155 -41.16 27.14 -34.39
N ARG A 156 -39.88 27.55 -34.35
CA ARG A 156 -39.36 28.67 -35.17
C ARG A 156 -39.45 28.37 -36.65
N PHE A 157 -39.10 27.15 -37.07
CA PHE A 157 -39.24 26.74 -38.47
C PHE A 157 -40.70 26.71 -38.91
N ARG A 158 -41.60 26.18 -38.07
CA ARG A 158 -43.04 26.17 -38.33
C ARG A 158 -43.60 27.59 -38.48
N ASN A 159 -43.15 28.52 -37.65
CA ASN A 159 -43.59 29.91 -37.65
C ASN A 159 -42.79 30.84 -38.60
N ARG A 160 -41.99 30.27 -39.52
CA ARG A 160 -41.16 31.00 -40.50
C ARG A 160 -40.14 31.97 -39.91
N GLN A 161 -39.75 31.79 -38.65
CA GLN A 161 -38.68 32.56 -37.99
C GLN A 161 -37.29 32.02 -38.36
N LEU A 162 -37.02 31.92 -39.67
CA LEU A 162 -35.86 31.19 -40.21
C LEU A 162 -34.53 31.77 -39.75
N LEU A 163 -34.41 33.09 -39.66
CA LEU A 163 -33.18 33.74 -39.20
C LEU A 163 -32.84 33.34 -37.76
N GLN A 164 -33.82 33.36 -36.85
CA GLN A 164 -33.60 33.00 -35.45
C GLN A 164 -33.32 31.50 -35.28
N GLY A 165 -33.95 30.65 -36.09
CA GLY A 165 -33.63 29.23 -36.16
C GLY A 165 -32.18 29.00 -36.64
N ALA A 166 -31.78 29.66 -37.73
CA ALA A 166 -30.45 29.57 -38.31
C ALA A 166 -29.36 30.07 -37.35
N VAL A 167 -29.58 31.19 -36.65
CA VAL A 167 -28.65 31.72 -35.63
C VAL A 167 -28.45 30.72 -34.50
N SER A 168 -29.53 30.10 -34.00
CA SER A 168 -29.42 29.08 -32.96
C SER A 168 -28.65 27.84 -33.44
N ILE A 169 -28.91 27.37 -34.66
CA ILE A 169 -28.16 26.23 -35.26
C ILE A 169 -26.68 26.59 -35.44
N ALA A 170 -26.38 27.77 -35.96
CA ALA A 170 -25.00 28.24 -36.11
C ALA A 170 -24.28 28.34 -34.76
N GLY A 171 -24.95 28.85 -33.72
CA GLY A 171 -24.43 28.89 -32.36
C GLY A 171 -24.13 27.50 -31.81
N VAL A 172 -25.02 26.52 -32.02
CA VAL A 172 -24.78 25.11 -31.64
C VAL A 172 -23.58 24.55 -32.39
N ALA A 173 -23.50 24.77 -33.71
CA ALA A 173 -22.40 24.25 -34.54
C ALA A 173 -21.04 24.82 -34.10
N ILE A 174 -20.96 26.13 -33.85
CA ILE A 174 -19.73 26.80 -33.39
C ILE A 174 -19.31 26.24 -32.02
N LEU A 175 -20.25 26.13 -31.07
CA LEU A 175 -19.95 25.57 -29.75
C LEU A 175 -19.57 24.09 -29.82
N ALA A 176 -20.22 23.31 -30.69
CA ALA A 176 -19.89 21.91 -30.89
C ALA A 176 -18.46 21.76 -31.42
N VAL A 177 -18.03 22.57 -32.39
CA VAL A 177 -16.64 22.55 -32.83
C VAL A 177 -15.72 22.97 -31.68
N PHE A 178 -15.98 24.10 -31.04
CA PHE A 178 -15.13 24.63 -29.98
C PHE A 178 -14.94 23.66 -28.80
N LEU A 179 -16.03 23.06 -28.29
CA LEU A 179 -16.01 22.18 -27.12
C LEU A 179 -15.45 20.78 -27.41
N ASN A 180 -15.28 20.39 -28.67
CA ASN A 180 -14.69 19.10 -29.06
C ASN A 180 -13.23 19.23 -29.57
N VAL A 181 -12.67 20.43 -29.64
CA VAL A 181 -11.24 20.63 -29.96
C VAL A 181 -10.41 20.54 -28.70
N ASN A 182 -9.40 19.67 -28.63
CA ASN A 182 -8.50 19.56 -27.47
C ASN A 182 -7.57 20.80 -27.31
N LEU A 183 -8.14 21.92 -26.88
CA LEU A 183 -7.50 23.24 -26.85
C LEU A 183 -6.23 23.27 -25.98
N TYR A 184 -6.17 22.41 -24.96
CA TYR A 184 -5.08 22.39 -23.99
C TYR A 184 -4.19 21.14 -24.10
N GLY A 185 -4.32 20.34 -25.16
CA GLY A 185 -3.52 19.13 -25.36
C GLY A 185 -3.65 18.12 -24.22
N MET A 186 -4.82 18.05 -23.58
CA MET A 186 -5.09 17.15 -22.46
C MET A 186 -5.06 15.70 -22.94
N GLN A 187 -4.53 14.80 -22.10
CA GLN A 187 -4.69 13.36 -22.31
C GLN A 187 -5.99 12.89 -21.66
N PHE A 188 -6.89 12.38 -22.49
CA PHE A 188 -8.17 11.81 -22.05
C PHE A 188 -8.18 10.28 -22.11
N ASP A 189 -7.25 9.68 -22.84
CA ASP A 189 -7.04 8.23 -22.84
C ASP A 189 -6.22 7.83 -21.62
N ASN A 190 -6.90 7.21 -20.67
CA ASN A 190 -6.30 6.73 -19.44
C ASN A 190 -6.29 5.20 -19.38
N ARG A 191 -6.14 4.53 -20.54
CA ARG A 191 -6.11 3.05 -20.62
C ARG A 191 -4.95 2.47 -19.82
N GLN A 192 -3.80 3.14 -19.82
CA GLN A 192 -2.65 2.78 -18.99
C GLN A 192 -3.03 2.68 -17.50
N GLN A 193 -3.65 3.71 -16.93
CA GLN A 193 -4.11 3.70 -15.55
C GLN A 193 -5.22 2.67 -15.32
N ALA A 194 -6.10 2.45 -16.30
CA ALA A 194 -7.14 1.43 -16.19
C ALA A 194 -6.54 0.02 -16.09
N ALA A 195 -5.54 -0.30 -16.90
CA ALA A 195 -4.78 -1.55 -16.83
C ALA A 195 -4.05 -1.70 -15.49
N PHE A 196 -3.41 -0.64 -15.00
CA PHE A 196 -2.80 -0.63 -13.67
C PHE A 196 -3.81 -0.86 -12.54
N ASN A 197 -4.96 -0.17 -12.56
CA ASN A 197 -6.01 -0.34 -11.56
C ASN A 197 -6.61 -1.76 -11.59
N LYS A 198 -6.74 -2.36 -12.77
CA LYS A 198 -7.14 -3.75 -12.96
C LYS A 198 -6.11 -4.72 -12.38
N GLY A 199 -4.82 -4.45 -12.61
CA GLY A 199 -3.71 -5.17 -11.98
C GLY A 199 -3.78 -5.12 -10.45
N ASN A 200 -4.04 -3.95 -9.87
CA ASN A 200 -4.19 -3.79 -8.42
C ASN A 200 -5.35 -4.61 -7.86
N LEU A 201 -6.50 -4.61 -8.54
CA LEU A 201 -7.64 -5.44 -8.16
C LEU A 201 -7.29 -6.93 -8.16
N TYR A 202 -6.58 -7.41 -9.19
CA TYR A 202 -6.13 -8.81 -9.23
C TYR A 202 -5.08 -9.13 -8.18
N LEU A 203 -4.17 -8.20 -7.89
CA LEU A 203 -3.16 -8.36 -6.85
C LEU A 203 -3.80 -8.47 -5.46
N GLU A 204 -4.81 -7.65 -5.17
CA GLU A 204 -5.59 -7.67 -3.92
C GLU A 204 -6.41 -8.97 -3.78
N THR A 205 -7.00 -9.44 -4.87
CA THR A 205 -7.80 -10.68 -4.89
C THR A 205 -6.95 -11.96 -4.96
N GLY A 206 -5.63 -11.83 -5.11
CA GLY A 206 -4.69 -12.96 -5.18
C GLY A 206 -4.63 -13.65 -6.55
N GLU A 207 -5.28 -13.09 -7.58
CA GLU A 207 -5.21 -13.58 -8.97
C GLU A 207 -3.89 -13.15 -9.65
N LEU A 208 -2.76 -13.61 -9.10
CA LEU A 208 -1.41 -13.14 -9.44
C LEU A 208 -1.08 -13.16 -10.95
N PRO A 209 -1.42 -14.21 -11.74
CA PRO A 209 -1.14 -14.20 -13.19
C PRO A 209 -1.87 -13.06 -13.92
N ARG A 210 -3.14 -12.81 -13.59
CA ARG A 210 -3.92 -11.74 -14.21
C ARG A 210 -3.45 -10.35 -13.78
N ALA A 211 -2.95 -10.24 -12.55
CA ALA A 211 -2.31 -9.01 -12.06
C ALA A 211 -1.09 -8.68 -12.91
N ILE A 212 -0.19 -9.67 -13.09
CA ILE A 212 1.02 -9.56 -13.91
C ILE A 212 0.66 -9.16 -15.35
N ASP A 213 -0.29 -9.84 -15.99
CA ASP A 213 -0.73 -9.52 -17.36
C ASP A 213 -1.25 -8.07 -17.47
N SER A 214 -2.04 -7.61 -16.49
CA SER A 214 -2.60 -6.26 -16.49
C SER A 214 -1.53 -5.18 -16.24
N TYR A 215 -0.51 -5.49 -15.45
CA TYR A 215 0.65 -4.60 -15.30
C TYR A 215 1.51 -4.55 -16.55
N TYR A 216 1.69 -5.69 -17.25
CA TYR A 216 2.37 -5.69 -18.55
C TYR A 216 1.60 -4.88 -19.60
N GLU A 217 0.27 -4.92 -19.59
CA GLU A 217 -0.56 -4.03 -20.38
C GLU A 217 -0.28 -2.55 -20.03
N ALA A 218 -0.17 -2.21 -18.73
CA ALA A 218 0.15 -0.84 -18.30
C ALA A 218 1.56 -0.37 -18.71
N ILE A 219 2.59 -1.22 -18.71
CA ILE A 219 3.93 -0.82 -19.16
C ILE A 219 4.09 -0.80 -20.69
N SER A 220 3.13 -1.35 -21.44
CA SER A 220 3.15 -1.33 -22.91
C SER A 220 2.95 0.09 -23.50
N PHE A 221 2.53 1.04 -22.67
CA PHE A 221 2.37 2.45 -23.05
C PHE A 221 3.70 3.20 -22.91
N GLU A 222 3.98 4.14 -23.83
CA GLU A 222 5.29 4.83 -23.93
C GLU A 222 5.73 5.62 -22.69
N ARG A 223 4.79 6.07 -21.85
CA ARG A 223 5.09 6.90 -20.68
C ARG A 223 5.23 6.00 -19.45
N PRO A 224 6.33 6.08 -18.69
CA PRO A 224 6.44 5.32 -17.44
C PRO A 224 5.39 5.81 -16.45
N LEU A 225 4.66 4.88 -15.84
CA LEU A 225 3.68 5.13 -14.79
C LEU A 225 4.27 4.64 -13.46
N GLN A 226 4.36 5.54 -12.49
CA GLN A 226 4.88 5.22 -11.16
C GLN A 226 3.97 4.20 -10.47
N GLN A 227 4.54 3.38 -9.60
CA GLN A 227 3.95 2.25 -8.89
C GLN A 227 3.69 0.99 -9.72
N VAL A 228 3.77 1.05 -11.06
CA VAL A 228 3.52 -0.15 -11.88
C VAL A 228 4.61 -1.19 -11.64
N HIS A 229 5.89 -0.81 -11.65
CA HIS A 229 6.95 -1.77 -11.40
C HIS A 229 7.03 -2.18 -9.93
N LEU A 230 6.63 -1.33 -8.98
CA LEU A 230 6.45 -1.72 -7.58
C LEU A 230 5.44 -2.87 -7.44
N ASN A 231 4.24 -2.69 -7.97
CA ASN A 231 3.16 -3.65 -7.76
C ASN A 231 3.40 -4.93 -8.58
N LEU A 232 4.02 -4.81 -9.75
CA LEU A 232 4.49 -5.96 -10.53
C LEU A 232 5.58 -6.75 -9.80
N GLY A 233 6.56 -6.06 -9.20
CA GLY A 233 7.58 -6.69 -8.36
C GLY A 233 6.98 -7.41 -7.15
N ILE A 234 5.96 -6.84 -6.52
CA ILE A 234 5.20 -7.48 -5.43
C ILE A 234 4.44 -8.71 -5.92
N ALA A 235 3.84 -8.66 -7.10
CA ALA A 235 3.18 -9.81 -7.71
C ALA A 235 4.18 -10.96 -7.94
N PHE A 236 5.37 -10.66 -8.49
CA PHE A 236 6.43 -11.66 -8.68
C PHE A 236 6.96 -12.22 -7.36
N LEU A 237 7.17 -11.36 -6.36
CA LEU A 237 7.57 -11.77 -5.03
C LEU A 237 6.59 -12.77 -4.41
N LYS A 238 5.27 -12.51 -4.53
CA LYS A 238 4.21 -13.42 -4.06
C LYS A 238 4.21 -14.76 -4.80
N THR A 239 4.72 -14.81 -6.03
CA THR A 239 4.92 -16.06 -6.78
C THR A 239 6.26 -16.75 -6.49
N GLY A 240 7.10 -16.21 -5.60
CA GLY A 240 8.42 -16.74 -5.28
C GLY A 240 9.51 -16.42 -6.32
N GLN A 241 9.21 -15.59 -7.32
CA GLN A 241 10.15 -15.20 -8.38
C GLN A 241 10.98 -13.99 -7.93
N LEU A 242 11.96 -14.23 -7.07
CA LEU A 242 12.76 -13.20 -6.40
C LEU A 242 13.55 -12.32 -7.38
N ASP A 243 14.16 -12.90 -8.41
CA ASP A 243 14.94 -12.16 -9.41
C ASP A 243 14.08 -11.20 -10.23
N SER A 244 12.88 -11.65 -10.64
CA SER A 244 11.91 -10.81 -11.35
C SER A 244 11.42 -9.66 -10.46
N ALA A 245 11.17 -9.94 -9.17
CA ALA A 245 10.79 -8.91 -8.21
C ALA A 245 11.89 -7.85 -8.05
N TRP A 246 13.14 -8.29 -7.86
CA TRP A 246 14.31 -7.42 -7.76
C TRP A 246 14.45 -6.50 -8.98
N ASN A 247 14.40 -7.07 -10.18
CA ASN A 247 14.53 -6.32 -11.44
C ASN A 247 13.48 -5.21 -11.55
N HIS A 248 12.24 -5.49 -11.16
CA HIS A 248 11.17 -4.49 -11.21
C HIS A 248 11.34 -3.40 -10.14
N PHE A 249 11.74 -3.73 -8.91
CA PHE A 249 12.01 -2.69 -7.92
C PHE A 249 13.18 -1.77 -8.33
N ILE A 250 14.27 -2.32 -8.88
CA ILE A 250 15.38 -1.52 -9.43
C ILE A 250 14.94 -0.66 -10.61
N THR A 251 14.08 -1.20 -11.49
CA THR A 251 13.54 -0.45 -12.63
C THR A 251 12.71 0.74 -12.17
N GLU A 252 11.84 0.55 -11.17
CA GLU A 252 11.07 1.66 -10.58
C GLU A 252 12.00 2.74 -10.02
N ASP A 253 12.98 2.35 -9.21
CA ASP A 253 13.92 3.29 -8.58
C ASP A 253 14.70 4.10 -9.63
N SER A 254 15.11 3.43 -10.71
CA SER A 254 15.82 4.06 -11.83
C SER A 254 14.95 5.03 -12.63
N LEU A 255 13.68 4.71 -12.85
CA LEU A 255 12.75 5.53 -13.64
C LEU A 255 12.30 6.79 -12.88
N PHE A 256 12.15 6.70 -11.56
CA PHE A 256 11.61 7.78 -10.74
C PHE A 256 12.64 8.42 -9.79
N ASN A 257 13.91 8.05 -9.93
CA ASN A 257 15.08 8.63 -9.27
C ASN A 257 14.91 8.75 -7.74
N GLY A 258 14.93 7.59 -7.06
CA GLY A 258 14.86 7.54 -5.60
C GLY A 258 13.46 7.25 -5.07
N SER A 259 12.79 6.21 -5.55
CA SER A 259 11.49 5.84 -4.96
C SER A 259 11.71 5.16 -3.61
N ALA A 260 11.31 5.85 -2.53
CA ALA A 260 11.38 5.30 -1.18
C ALA A 260 10.64 3.96 -1.05
N GLU A 261 9.52 3.80 -1.75
CA GLU A 261 8.77 2.54 -1.81
C GLU A 261 9.55 1.42 -2.51
N ALA A 262 10.26 1.73 -3.61
CA ALA A 262 11.13 0.78 -4.29
C ALA A 262 12.29 0.33 -3.41
N MET A 263 12.99 1.29 -2.78
CA MET A 263 14.07 1.05 -1.84
C MET A 263 13.62 0.21 -0.64
N ASN A 264 12.43 0.51 -0.10
CA ASN A 264 11.82 -0.30 0.96
C ASN A 264 11.56 -1.75 0.52
N ASN A 265 11.04 -1.94 -0.70
CA ASN A 265 10.76 -3.29 -1.20
C ASN A 265 12.04 -4.08 -1.50
N LEU A 266 13.09 -3.41 -1.97
CA LEU A 266 14.43 -3.98 -2.09
C LEU A 266 15.00 -4.36 -0.72
N ALA A 267 14.87 -3.49 0.28
CA ALA A 267 15.29 -3.80 1.65
C ALA A 267 14.59 -5.06 2.18
N TYR A 268 13.27 -5.15 2.00
CA TYR A 268 12.51 -6.35 2.35
C TYR A 268 13.06 -7.60 1.65
N LEU A 269 13.29 -7.52 0.33
CA LEU A 269 13.79 -8.64 -0.46
C LEU A 269 15.18 -9.10 -0.01
N TYR A 270 16.10 -8.16 0.21
CA TYR A 270 17.45 -8.46 0.69
C TYR A 270 17.42 -9.15 2.06
N ARG A 271 16.56 -8.69 2.99
CA ARG A 271 16.36 -9.35 4.29
C ARG A 271 15.88 -10.80 4.14
N GLN A 272 14.90 -11.06 3.27
CA GLN A 272 14.41 -12.42 3.02
C GLN A 272 15.49 -13.35 2.46
N THR A 273 16.43 -12.80 1.69
CA THR A 273 17.56 -13.56 1.11
C THR A 273 18.81 -13.60 2.00
N GLY A 274 18.79 -12.99 3.19
CA GLY A 274 19.93 -12.93 4.10
C GLY A 274 21.05 -11.96 3.68
N GLN A 275 20.79 -11.08 2.71
CA GLN A 275 21.73 -10.04 2.24
C GLN A 275 21.68 -8.82 3.16
N THR A 276 22.21 -8.98 4.37
CA THR A 276 22.00 -8.05 5.48
C THR A 276 22.58 -6.65 5.25
N ALA A 277 23.73 -6.54 4.58
CA ALA A 277 24.37 -5.24 4.33
C ALA A 277 23.57 -4.42 3.31
N GLU A 278 23.15 -5.06 2.21
CA GLU A 278 22.34 -4.49 1.15
C GLU A 278 20.95 -4.10 1.67
N ALA A 279 20.37 -4.93 2.54
CA ALA A 279 19.11 -4.65 3.22
C ALA A 279 19.19 -3.35 4.04
N LEU A 280 20.24 -3.17 4.83
CA LEU A 280 20.42 -1.98 5.65
C LEU A 280 20.59 -0.72 4.79
N ILE A 281 21.43 -0.79 3.76
CA ILE A 281 21.66 0.34 2.83
C ILE A 281 20.36 0.76 2.16
N ALA A 282 19.60 -0.20 1.63
CA ALA A 282 18.32 0.08 0.95
C ALA A 282 17.28 0.66 1.93
N ALA A 283 17.20 0.14 3.16
CA ALA A 283 16.27 0.63 4.16
C ALA A 283 16.63 2.05 4.64
N GLU A 284 17.93 2.34 4.82
CA GLU A 284 18.42 3.67 5.16
C GLU A 284 18.09 4.69 4.07
N ALA A 285 18.29 4.33 2.80
CA ALA A 285 17.93 5.18 1.66
C ALA A 285 16.42 5.46 1.63
N ALA A 286 15.58 4.44 1.86
CA ALA A 286 14.12 4.60 1.91
C ALA A 286 13.67 5.56 3.03
N VAL A 287 14.24 5.44 4.23
CA VAL A 287 13.94 6.32 5.37
C VAL A 287 14.49 7.72 5.17
N ALA A 288 15.64 7.88 4.51
CA ALA A 288 16.20 9.20 4.20
C ALA A 288 15.31 9.99 3.24
N GLU A 289 14.71 9.31 2.24
CA GLU A 289 13.82 9.93 1.26
C GLU A 289 12.42 10.21 1.82
N LYS A 290 11.79 9.21 2.47
CA LYS A 290 10.48 9.36 3.13
C LYS A 290 10.54 8.90 4.60
N PRO A 291 10.96 9.77 5.54
CA PRO A 291 11.05 9.41 6.95
C PRO A 291 9.73 8.98 7.57
N TYR A 292 8.61 9.43 7.01
CA TYR A 292 7.26 9.14 7.48
C TYR A 292 6.65 7.87 6.86
N LEU A 293 7.30 7.20 5.89
CA LEU A 293 6.85 5.94 5.31
C LEU A 293 6.95 4.81 6.37
N PRO A 294 5.82 4.28 6.89
CA PRO A 294 5.85 3.34 8.01
C PRO A 294 6.61 2.04 7.70
N GLU A 295 6.39 1.46 6.51
CA GLU A 295 7.03 0.21 6.11
C GLU A 295 8.55 0.34 6.01
N ALA A 296 9.04 1.48 5.51
CA ALA A 296 10.46 1.78 5.42
C ALA A 296 11.11 1.86 6.80
N ARG A 297 10.46 2.51 7.78
CA ARG A 297 10.96 2.55 9.17
C ARG A 297 11.02 1.16 9.79
N LEU A 298 9.97 0.36 9.63
CA LEU A 298 9.94 -1.02 10.12
C LEU A 298 11.06 -1.86 9.51
N ASN A 299 11.24 -1.81 8.18
CA ASN A 299 12.32 -2.52 7.51
C ASN A 299 13.70 -2.04 7.92
N TYR A 300 13.87 -0.75 8.17
CA TYR A 300 15.13 -0.20 8.68
C TYR A 300 15.50 -0.76 10.05
N TRP A 301 14.55 -0.79 10.99
CA TRP A 301 14.85 -1.34 12.32
C TRP A 301 15.09 -2.84 12.30
N TYR A 302 14.35 -3.60 11.48
CA TYR A 302 14.66 -5.00 11.28
C TYR A 302 16.04 -5.21 10.64
N ALA A 303 16.40 -4.42 9.62
CA ALA A 303 17.69 -4.51 8.96
C ALA A 303 18.85 -4.17 9.92
N LEU A 304 18.68 -3.15 10.77
CA LEU A 304 19.64 -2.84 11.84
C LEU A 304 19.83 -4.04 12.78
N ARG A 305 18.72 -4.65 13.23
CA ARG A 305 18.76 -5.81 14.12
C ARG A 305 19.47 -6.99 13.46
N GLU A 306 19.11 -7.32 12.23
CA GLU A 306 19.70 -8.43 11.46
C GLU A 306 21.18 -8.18 11.14
N ALA A 307 21.60 -6.91 11.00
CA ALA A 307 23.00 -6.50 10.89
C ALA A 307 23.80 -6.61 12.20
N GLY A 308 23.19 -7.11 13.29
CA GLY A 308 23.81 -7.18 14.61
C GLY A 308 23.87 -5.84 15.33
N LEU A 309 23.21 -4.81 14.81
CA LEU A 309 23.16 -3.45 15.37
C LEU A 309 21.90 -3.25 16.24
N ALA A 310 21.58 -4.23 17.08
CA ALA A 310 20.37 -4.22 17.92
C ALA A 310 20.29 -2.99 18.84
N ASP A 311 21.41 -2.46 19.33
CA ASP A 311 21.44 -1.23 20.14
C ASP A 311 21.02 0.01 19.32
N SER A 312 21.43 0.06 18.05
CA SER A 312 21.01 1.13 17.13
C SER A 312 19.52 1.04 16.79
N ALA A 313 19.01 -0.18 16.55
CA ALA A 313 17.59 -0.41 16.32
C ALA A 313 16.75 0.03 17.54
N TYR A 314 17.13 -0.46 18.72
CA TYR A 314 16.47 -0.15 19.98
C TYR A 314 16.46 1.37 20.26
N SER A 315 17.61 2.03 20.11
CA SER A 315 17.72 3.48 20.32
C SER A 315 16.93 4.30 19.29
N ALA A 316 16.91 3.87 18.02
CA ALA A 316 16.14 4.54 16.98
C ALA A 316 14.63 4.50 17.27
N ILE A 317 14.10 3.35 17.69
CA ILE A 317 12.68 3.19 18.03
C ILE A 317 12.32 4.03 19.27
N LEU A 318 13.17 4.07 20.30
CA LEU A 318 12.91 4.91 21.48
C LEU A 318 12.86 6.41 21.16
N ARG A 319 13.70 6.90 20.23
CA ARG A 319 13.62 8.29 19.77
C ARG A 319 12.27 8.60 19.12
N GLU A 320 11.72 7.67 18.35
CA GLU A 320 10.38 7.82 17.76
C GLU A 320 9.29 7.78 18.84
N ALA A 321 9.40 6.82 19.77
CA ALA A 321 8.49 6.65 20.90
C ALA A 321 8.37 7.90 21.79
N ALA A 322 9.44 8.71 21.87
CA ALA A 322 9.45 9.97 22.62
C ALA A 322 8.50 11.03 22.05
N THR A 323 8.11 10.92 20.77
CA THR A 323 7.28 11.91 20.08
C THR A 323 5.95 11.36 19.56
N THR A 324 5.79 10.03 19.59
CA THR A 324 4.66 9.32 18.96
C THR A 324 4.38 8.03 19.71
N SER A 325 3.11 7.62 19.80
CA SER A 325 2.75 6.32 20.38
C SER A 325 3.20 5.18 19.45
N LEU A 326 3.88 4.18 20.00
CA LEU A 326 4.26 2.97 19.25
C LEU A 326 3.04 2.07 19.02
N GLY A 327 2.88 1.56 17.80
CA GLY A 327 1.94 0.49 17.49
C GLY A 327 2.50 -0.89 17.84
N ARG A 328 1.72 -1.94 17.55
CA ARG A 328 2.08 -3.33 17.88
C ARG A 328 3.37 -3.77 17.19
N ASN A 329 3.55 -3.44 15.90
CA ASN A 329 4.74 -3.83 15.13
C ASN A 329 6.00 -3.14 15.66
N GLU A 330 5.92 -1.85 15.95
CA GLU A 330 7.02 -1.06 16.50
C GLU A 330 7.46 -1.60 17.87
N LYS A 331 6.49 -1.87 18.75
CA LYS A 331 6.74 -2.48 20.06
C LYS A 331 7.37 -3.86 19.95
N PHE A 332 6.93 -4.65 18.97
CA PHE A 332 7.48 -5.97 18.74
C PHE A 332 8.96 -5.90 18.34
N ILE A 333 9.32 -5.02 17.39
CA ILE A 333 10.73 -4.84 16.99
C ILE A 333 11.58 -4.33 18.16
N LEU A 334 11.05 -3.40 18.96
CA LEU A 334 11.71 -2.92 20.17
C LEU A 334 11.96 -4.06 21.17
N ALA A 335 10.98 -4.93 21.36
CA ALA A 335 11.09 -6.06 22.27
C ALA A 335 12.12 -7.09 21.81
N ILE A 336 12.11 -7.49 20.53
CA ILE A 336 13.10 -8.44 20.01
C ILE A 336 14.52 -7.83 19.99
N SER A 337 14.65 -6.52 19.78
CA SER A 337 15.93 -5.82 19.92
C SER A 337 16.39 -5.81 21.39
N ALA A 338 15.47 -5.66 22.35
CA ALA A 338 15.77 -5.76 23.77
C ALA A 338 16.21 -7.18 24.18
N ILE A 339 15.62 -8.22 23.59
CA ILE A 339 16.04 -9.62 23.79
C ILE A 339 17.49 -9.81 23.32
N ASP A 340 17.84 -9.33 22.13
CA ASP A 340 19.21 -9.43 21.61
C ASP A 340 20.23 -8.72 22.53
N LEU A 341 19.81 -7.63 23.16
CA LEU A 341 20.59 -6.88 24.16
C LEU A 341 20.52 -7.47 25.58
N ARG A 342 19.88 -8.63 25.76
CA ARG A 342 19.64 -9.30 27.06
C ARG A 342 18.85 -8.46 28.08
N ARG A 343 18.06 -7.48 27.62
CA ARG A 343 17.18 -6.65 28.44
C ARG A 343 15.80 -7.31 28.60
N PHE A 344 15.79 -8.52 29.17
CA PHE A 344 14.63 -9.40 29.20
C PHE A 344 13.41 -8.82 29.95
N GLY A 345 13.63 -8.03 31.02
CA GLY A 345 12.52 -7.40 31.75
C GLY A 345 11.74 -6.37 30.92
N GLU A 346 12.45 -5.60 30.09
CA GLU A 346 11.83 -4.63 29.19
C GLU A 346 11.10 -5.35 28.04
N ALA A 347 11.72 -6.38 27.47
CA ALA A 347 11.11 -7.20 26.43
C ALA A 347 9.80 -7.85 26.91
N ASP A 348 9.78 -8.43 28.12
CA ASP A 348 8.59 -9.03 28.73
C ASP A 348 7.45 -8.00 28.87
N THR A 349 7.77 -6.81 29.39
CA THR A 349 6.78 -5.72 29.55
C THR A 349 6.17 -5.31 28.21
N LEU A 350 7.01 -5.13 27.18
CA LEU A 350 6.56 -4.77 25.83
C LEU A 350 5.69 -5.86 25.21
N LEU A 351 6.12 -7.12 25.25
CA LEU A 351 5.40 -8.24 24.63
C LEU A 351 4.05 -8.49 25.32
N ARG A 352 3.99 -8.38 26.66
CA ARG A 352 2.70 -8.43 27.39
C ARG A 352 1.77 -7.29 27.04
N SER A 353 2.30 -6.09 26.79
CA SER A 353 1.49 -4.96 26.35
C SER A 353 0.85 -5.23 24.97
N ILE A 354 1.57 -5.88 24.06
CA ILE A 354 1.07 -6.26 22.73
C ILE A 354 -0.07 -7.29 22.85
N ILE A 355 0.06 -8.26 23.76
CA ILE A 355 -0.97 -9.27 24.06
C ILE A 355 -2.22 -8.60 24.68
N ALA A 356 -2.04 -7.64 25.59
CA ALA A 356 -3.15 -6.92 26.20
C ALA A 356 -3.95 -6.09 25.18
N GLU A 357 -3.27 -5.43 24.23
CA GLU A 357 -3.91 -4.64 23.17
C GLU A 357 -4.75 -5.47 22.19
N GLN A 358 -4.32 -6.71 21.92
CA GLN A 358 -5.07 -7.66 21.09
C GLN A 358 -6.47 -7.92 21.66
N THR A 359 -6.59 -7.99 22.99
CA THR A 359 -7.87 -8.26 23.67
C THR A 359 -8.87 -7.10 23.50
N GLN A 360 -8.40 -5.90 23.16
CA GLN A 360 -9.23 -4.69 23.01
C GLN A 360 -9.58 -4.36 21.55
N SER A 361 -8.79 -4.81 20.57
CA SER A 361 -8.94 -4.42 19.15
C SER A 361 -9.72 -5.46 18.34
N GLN A 362 -11.05 -5.55 18.55
CA GLN A 362 -11.97 -6.22 17.62
C GLN A 362 -12.62 -5.26 16.60
N VAL A 363 -12.15 -4.00 16.49
CA VAL A 363 -12.62 -3.10 15.44
C VAL A 363 -11.71 -3.29 14.22
N PRO A 364 -12.22 -3.77 13.08
CA PRO A 364 -11.46 -3.77 11.86
C PRO A 364 -11.28 -2.31 11.44
N THR A 365 -10.11 -1.75 11.69
CA THR A 365 -9.66 -0.55 11.01
C THR A 365 -9.49 -0.92 9.55
N TYR A 366 -10.53 -0.64 8.76
CA TYR A 366 -10.41 -0.52 7.32
C TYR A 366 -9.38 0.58 7.05
N SER A 367 -8.10 0.22 6.92
CA SER A 367 -7.16 1.09 6.23
C SER A 367 -7.61 1.08 4.77
N GLU A 368 -7.97 2.27 4.30
CA GLU A 368 -8.22 2.60 2.90
C GLU A 368 -7.30 1.77 2.01
N ALA A 369 -7.87 1.15 0.96
CA ALA A 369 -7.16 0.37 -0.05
C ALA A 369 -5.81 1.03 -0.37
N SER A 370 -4.76 0.57 0.31
CA SER A 370 -3.41 1.04 0.04
C SER A 370 -3.05 0.31 -1.23
N SER A 371 -2.96 1.08 -2.32
CA SER A 371 -2.24 0.68 -3.52
C SER A 371 -1.00 -0.07 -3.05
N ALA A 372 -0.92 -1.37 -3.37
CA ALA A 372 0.09 -2.29 -2.86
C ALA A 372 1.49 -1.96 -3.42
N SER A 373 2.00 -0.76 -3.10
CA SER A 373 3.25 -0.19 -3.59
C SER A 373 4.40 -0.38 -2.61
N SER A 374 4.11 -0.60 -1.33
CA SER A 374 5.06 -1.02 -0.31
C SER A 374 4.68 -2.40 0.23
N ILE A 375 5.68 -3.26 0.41
CA ILE A 375 5.50 -4.55 1.08
C ILE A 375 5.34 -4.28 2.57
N SER A 376 4.27 -4.80 3.17
CA SER A 376 4.13 -4.81 4.61
C SER A 376 5.22 -5.67 5.23
N SER A 377 6.05 -5.05 6.07
CA SER A 377 7.06 -5.72 6.88
C SER A 377 6.44 -6.42 8.10
N GLY A 378 5.14 -6.25 8.32
CA GLY A 378 4.36 -6.91 9.36
C GLY A 378 4.04 -8.36 9.00
N LEU A 379 3.98 -9.22 10.01
CA LEU A 379 3.54 -10.60 9.84
C LEU A 379 2.02 -10.67 9.80
N ALA A 380 1.47 -11.71 9.15
CA ALA A 380 0.03 -11.98 9.19
C ALA A 380 -0.45 -12.09 10.66
N PRO A 381 -1.67 -11.65 11.03
CA PRO A 381 -2.05 -11.51 12.45
C PRO A 381 -1.82 -12.76 13.32
N THR A 382 -2.17 -13.95 12.82
CA THR A 382 -1.96 -15.22 13.54
C THR A 382 -0.48 -15.56 13.70
N VAL A 383 0.31 -15.35 12.65
CA VAL A 383 1.77 -15.54 12.65
C VAL A 383 2.45 -14.52 13.57
N PHE A 384 1.96 -13.28 13.55
CA PHE A 384 2.44 -12.21 14.41
C PHE A 384 2.21 -12.55 15.88
N ASP A 385 1.01 -12.97 16.26
CA ASP A 385 0.69 -13.34 17.63
C ASP A 385 1.51 -14.54 18.11
N SER A 386 1.67 -15.57 17.27
CA SER A 386 2.56 -16.71 17.56
C SER A 386 4.01 -16.24 17.85
N ARG A 387 4.53 -15.32 17.03
CA ARG A 387 5.87 -14.75 17.21
C ARG A 387 6.00 -13.90 18.47
N VAL A 388 4.93 -13.22 18.89
CA VAL A 388 4.89 -12.50 20.17
C VAL A 388 5.02 -13.49 21.33
N PHE A 389 4.22 -14.57 21.35
CA PHE A 389 4.31 -15.59 22.39
C PHE A 389 5.67 -16.29 22.42
N TYR A 390 6.20 -16.63 21.25
CA TYR A 390 7.52 -17.23 21.09
C TYR A 390 8.62 -16.33 21.68
N ASN A 391 8.66 -15.05 21.31
CA ASN A 391 9.68 -14.13 21.83
C ASN A 391 9.50 -13.83 23.32
N LEU A 392 8.26 -13.89 23.84
CA LEU A 392 8.02 -13.75 25.27
C LEU A 392 8.62 -14.94 26.03
N ALA A 393 8.44 -16.15 25.50
CA ALA A 393 9.07 -17.33 26.05
C ALA A 393 10.61 -17.27 26.00
N LEU A 394 11.20 -16.78 24.90
CA LEU A 394 12.65 -16.57 24.83
C LEU A 394 13.14 -15.59 25.91
N SER A 395 12.40 -14.52 26.16
CA SER A 395 12.71 -13.56 27.21
C SER A 395 12.67 -14.20 28.61
N LEU A 396 11.64 -15.01 28.88
CA LEU A 396 11.48 -15.74 30.14
C LEU A 396 12.57 -16.81 30.33
N ALA A 397 12.88 -17.57 29.27
CA ALA A 397 13.96 -18.54 29.27
C ALA A 397 15.32 -17.87 29.54
N GLY A 398 15.58 -16.70 28.96
CA GLY A 398 16.77 -15.88 29.23
C GLY A 398 16.90 -15.43 30.69
N ARG A 399 15.79 -15.36 31.43
CA ARG A 399 15.74 -15.10 32.88
C ARG A 399 15.80 -16.38 33.74
N GLY A 400 15.80 -17.56 33.11
CA GLY A 400 15.75 -18.85 33.80
C GLY A 400 14.35 -19.30 34.22
N GLU A 401 13.28 -18.61 33.80
CA GLU A 401 11.89 -18.97 34.10
C GLU A 401 11.36 -19.98 33.09
N ILE A 402 11.94 -21.18 33.11
CA ILE A 402 11.68 -22.23 32.13
C ILE A 402 10.21 -22.70 32.15
N ASP A 403 9.60 -22.84 33.32
CA ASP A 403 8.20 -23.25 33.44
C ASP A 403 7.24 -22.27 32.74
N SER A 404 7.45 -20.96 32.96
CA SER A 404 6.67 -19.92 32.29
C SER A 404 6.95 -19.88 30.78
N ALA A 405 8.20 -20.11 30.38
CA ALA A 405 8.59 -20.15 28.97
C ALA A 405 7.88 -21.29 28.22
N ILE A 406 7.76 -22.47 28.82
CA ILE A 406 7.04 -23.62 28.26
C ILE A 406 5.60 -23.25 27.92
N VAL A 407 4.87 -22.62 28.85
CA VAL A 407 3.46 -22.22 28.64
C VAL A 407 3.30 -21.32 27.42
N TYR A 408 4.20 -20.34 27.24
CA TYR A 408 4.12 -19.44 26.08
C TYR A 408 4.65 -20.07 24.78
N LEU A 409 5.57 -21.02 24.85
CA LEU A 409 6.00 -21.81 23.69
C LEU A 409 4.86 -22.73 23.20
N GLU A 410 4.12 -23.36 24.11
CA GLU A 410 2.92 -24.15 23.80
C GLU A 410 1.87 -23.30 23.08
N GLU A 411 1.57 -22.09 23.58
CA GLU A 411 0.64 -21.17 22.88
C GLU A 411 1.19 -20.70 21.53
N ALA A 412 2.50 -20.48 21.40
CA ALA A 412 3.12 -20.10 20.12
C ALA A 412 2.92 -21.18 19.05
N VAL A 413 3.25 -22.44 19.36
CA VAL A 413 3.13 -23.56 18.40
C VAL A 413 1.69 -24.00 18.17
N LYS A 414 0.79 -23.74 19.12
CA LYS A 414 -0.65 -23.93 18.94
C LYS A 414 -1.23 -22.93 17.93
N ASN A 415 -0.77 -21.67 17.98
CA ASN A 415 -1.22 -20.63 17.05
C ASN A 415 -0.56 -20.72 15.67
N ASP A 416 0.68 -21.19 15.61
CA ASP A 416 1.38 -21.51 14.36
C ASP A 416 2.06 -22.89 14.47
N PRO A 417 1.37 -23.97 14.10
CA PRO A 417 1.94 -25.31 14.09
C PRO A 417 3.14 -25.46 13.14
N GLY A 418 3.34 -24.53 12.20
CA GLY A 418 4.46 -24.50 11.27
C GLY A 418 5.72 -23.83 11.83
N LEU A 419 5.67 -23.27 13.04
CA LEU A 419 6.80 -22.58 13.67
C LEU A 419 7.87 -23.55 14.19
N SER A 420 8.76 -24.01 13.30
CA SER A 420 9.83 -24.98 13.61
C SER A 420 10.72 -24.55 14.79
N GLU A 421 11.12 -23.27 14.84
CA GLU A 421 11.90 -22.71 15.95
C GLU A 421 11.14 -22.72 17.29
N GLY A 422 9.82 -22.59 17.25
CA GLY A 422 8.95 -22.69 18.43
C GLY A 422 8.96 -24.10 19.00
N TRP A 423 8.78 -25.11 18.16
CA TRP A 423 8.89 -26.52 18.54
C TRP A 423 10.28 -26.88 19.06
N THR A 424 11.33 -26.37 18.41
CA THR A 424 12.73 -26.61 18.81
C THR A 424 13.03 -26.05 20.20
N ASN A 425 12.57 -24.82 20.47
CA ASN A 425 12.78 -24.18 21.77
C ASN A 425 11.86 -24.75 22.86
N LEU A 426 10.65 -25.21 22.51
CA LEU A 426 9.79 -25.97 23.43
C LEU A 426 10.47 -27.26 23.88
N GLY A 427 11.02 -28.03 22.94
CA GLY A 427 11.78 -29.23 23.26
C GLY A 427 13.01 -28.96 24.13
N SER A 428 13.75 -27.89 23.83
CA SER A 428 14.90 -27.46 24.62
C SER A 428 14.51 -27.04 26.06
N ALA A 429 13.35 -26.40 26.22
CA ALA A 429 12.82 -26.01 27.53
C ALA A 429 12.41 -27.24 28.36
N TYR A 430 11.70 -28.21 27.77
CA TYR A 430 11.39 -29.48 28.43
C TYR A 430 12.66 -30.28 28.78
N PHE A 431 13.65 -30.29 27.87
CA PHE A 431 14.94 -30.94 28.13
C PHE A 431 15.63 -30.33 29.36
N THR A 432 15.63 -28.99 29.47
CA THR A 432 16.19 -28.27 30.62
C THR A 432 15.46 -28.62 31.93
N LYS A 433 14.14 -28.83 31.85
CA LYS A 433 13.30 -29.32 32.95
C LYS A 433 13.50 -30.81 33.26
N LYS A 434 14.32 -31.51 32.46
CA LYS A 434 14.54 -32.97 32.49
C LYS A 434 13.28 -33.79 32.16
N ASP A 435 12.32 -33.16 31.49
CA ASP A 435 11.12 -33.81 30.99
C ASP A 435 11.37 -34.33 29.56
N TYR A 436 12.25 -35.33 29.49
CA TYR A 436 12.78 -35.82 28.22
C TYR A 436 11.72 -36.41 27.26
N PRO A 437 10.65 -37.09 27.71
CA PRO A 437 9.63 -37.59 26.78
C PRO A 437 8.92 -36.44 26.03
N GLN A 438 8.54 -35.37 26.73
CA GLN A 438 7.93 -34.18 26.13
C GLN A 438 8.92 -33.41 25.25
N ALA A 439 10.20 -33.40 25.62
CA ALA A 439 11.27 -32.84 24.79
C ALA A 439 11.36 -33.56 23.43
N ILE A 440 11.35 -34.90 23.45
CA ILE A 440 11.38 -35.73 22.23
C ILE A 440 10.14 -35.46 21.38
N GLU A 441 8.94 -35.42 21.96
CA GLU A 441 7.71 -35.16 21.21
C GLU A 441 7.76 -33.81 20.47
N ALA A 442 8.15 -32.73 21.17
CA ALA A 442 8.27 -31.40 20.57
C ALA A 442 9.34 -31.37 19.47
N LEU A 443 10.50 -32.02 19.69
CA LEU A 443 11.60 -32.06 18.73
C LEU A 443 11.28 -32.92 17.50
N GLU A 444 10.47 -33.97 17.62
CA GLU A 444 9.97 -34.73 16.46
C GLU A 444 8.98 -33.89 15.63
N GLN A 445 8.18 -33.00 16.24
CA GLN A 445 7.39 -32.03 15.46
C GLN A 445 8.30 -31.02 14.75
N ALA A 446 9.31 -30.47 15.43
CA ALA A 446 10.32 -29.61 14.80
C ALA A 446 11.01 -30.31 13.61
N ARG A 447 11.34 -31.60 13.77
CA ARG A 447 11.97 -32.41 12.73
C ARG A 447 11.09 -32.60 11.49
N LYS A 448 9.77 -32.74 11.65
CA LYS A 448 8.86 -32.79 10.49
C LYS A 448 8.89 -31.51 9.66
N LEU A 449 9.11 -30.37 10.31
CA LEU A 449 9.13 -29.04 9.69
C LEU A 449 10.52 -28.70 9.13
N SER A 450 11.58 -29.15 9.80
CA SER A 450 12.97 -28.88 9.44
C SER A 450 13.80 -30.16 9.57
N PRO A 451 13.63 -31.13 8.66
CA PRO A 451 14.22 -32.47 8.78
C PRO A 451 15.75 -32.47 8.74
N GLU A 452 16.32 -31.44 8.11
CA GLU A 452 17.77 -31.30 7.96
C GLU A 452 18.38 -30.32 8.97
N SER A 453 17.65 -29.79 9.95
CA SER A 453 18.25 -28.84 10.91
C SER A 453 19.19 -29.56 11.89
N GLU A 454 20.44 -29.12 11.94
CA GLU A 454 21.47 -29.63 12.86
C GLU A 454 21.09 -29.42 14.33
N ILE A 455 20.46 -28.28 14.66
CA ILE A 455 20.03 -27.97 16.02
C ILE A 455 18.92 -28.93 16.46
N VAL A 456 17.93 -29.17 15.58
CA VAL A 456 16.82 -30.09 15.86
C VAL A 456 17.32 -31.51 16.04
N LEU A 457 18.13 -32.01 15.09
CA LEU A 457 18.67 -33.38 15.13
C LEU A 457 19.56 -33.60 16.36
N PHE A 458 20.42 -32.63 16.69
CA PHE A 458 21.27 -32.72 17.87
C PHE A 458 20.47 -32.71 19.17
N ASN A 459 19.53 -31.77 19.34
CA ASN A 459 18.71 -31.70 20.54
C ASN A 459 17.85 -32.97 20.72
N LEU A 460 17.36 -33.53 19.61
CA LEU A 460 16.59 -34.78 19.62
C LEU A 460 17.47 -35.96 20.03
N ALA A 461 18.66 -36.08 19.45
CA ALA A 461 19.63 -37.12 19.83
C ALA A 461 20.04 -37.02 21.31
N LEU A 462 20.28 -35.80 21.79
CA LEU A 462 20.62 -35.53 23.19
C LEU A 462 19.46 -35.90 24.13
N SER A 463 18.23 -35.65 23.72
CA SER A 463 17.02 -36.02 24.48
C SER A 463 16.86 -37.55 24.55
N TYR A 464 17.03 -38.27 23.45
CA TYR A 464 17.06 -39.75 23.46
C TYR A 464 18.18 -40.29 24.34
N TYR A 465 19.40 -39.74 24.24
CA TYR A 465 20.52 -40.13 25.07
C TYR A 465 20.21 -39.98 26.57
N SER A 466 19.57 -38.87 26.94
CA SER A 466 19.22 -38.57 28.34
C SER A 466 18.11 -39.47 28.91
N THR A 467 17.28 -40.08 28.05
CA THR A 467 16.32 -41.15 28.46
C THR A 467 16.97 -42.53 28.60
N GLY A 468 18.22 -42.70 28.17
CA GLY A 468 18.89 -43.99 28.08
C GLY A 468 18.63 -44.76 26.77
N ASP A 469 17.83 -44.21 25.85
CA ASP A 469 17.61 -44.78 24.51
C ASP A 469 18.80 -44.49 23.59
N LYS A 470 19.91 -45.18 23.87
CA LYS A 470 21.17 -45.06 23.12
C LYS A 470 21.02 -45.47 21.66
N VAL A 471 20.06 -46.35 21.34
CA VAL A 471 19.84 -46.84 19.96
C VAL A 471 19.31 -45.71 19.09
N ASN A 472 18.23 -45.06 19.52
CA ASN A 472 17.68 -43.93 18.78
C ASN A 472 18.60 -42.70 18.83
N ALA A 473 19.26 -42.45 19.97
CA ALA A 473 20.26 -41.38 20.07
C ALA A 473 21.38 -41.53 19.04
N ARG A 474 21.96 -42.73 18.91
CA ARG A 474 23.01 -43.02 17.92
C ARG A 474 22.50 -42.84 16.49
N LYS A 475 21.32 -43.36 16.18
CA LYS A 475 20.72 -43.24 14.85
C LYS A 475 20.56 -41.77 14.42
N VAL A 476 20.00 -40.93 15.31
CA VAL A 476 19.73 -39.52 15.00
C VAL A 476 21.01 -38.69 14.96
N VAL A 477 21.98 -38.94 15.84
CA VAL A 477 23.25 -38.20 15.81
C VAL A 477 24.12 -38.58 14.61
N GLU A 478 24.12 -39.84 14.18
CA GLU A 478 24.79 -40.27 12.93
C GLU A 478 24.19 -39.59 11.70
N GLU A 479 22.87 -39.41 11.68
CA GLU A 479 22.18 -38.64 10.64
C GLU A 479 22.56 -37.16 10.69
N CYS A 480 22.63 -36.55 11.88
CA CYS A 480 23.10 -35.18 12.07
C CYS A 480 24.53 -35.01 11.53
N VAL A 481 25.45 -35.91 11.87
CA VAL A 481 26.85 -35.88 11.40
C VAL A 481 26.94 -36.08 9.88
N ARG A 482 26.10 -36.93 9.31
CA ARG A 482 26.07 -37.17 7.85
C ARG A 482 25.62 -35.92 7.09
N LEU A 483 24.59 -35.23 7.58
CA LEU A 483 24.06 -34.01 6.95
C LEU A 483 24.96 -32.80 7.23
N HIS A 484 25.51 -32.72 8.45
CA HIS A 484 26.31 -31.60 8.95
C HIS A 484 27.63 -32.07 9.56
N PRO A 485 28.60 -32.51 8.73
CA PRO A 485 29.86 -33.09 9.21
C PRO A 485 30.75 -32.11 9.98
N SER A 486 30.49 -30.80 9.89
CA SER A 486 31.19 -29.75 10.62
C SER A 486 30.53 -29.37 11.96
N PHE A 487 29.36 -29.93 12.29
CA PHE A 487 28.66 -29.58 13.52
C PHE A 487 29.25 -30.32 14.73
N THR A 488 30.28 -29.71 15.35
CA THR A 488 31.08 -30.27 16.45
C THR A 488 30.28 -30.92 17.59
N PRO A 489 29.16 -30.35 18.09
CA PRO A 489 28.41 -30.97 19.18
C PRO A 489 27.91 -32.39 18.84
N SER A 490 27.47 -32.61 17.60
CA SER A 490 27.02 -33.94 17.15
C SER A 490 28.17 -34.97 17.09
N LEU A 491 29.37 -34.54 16.68
CA LEU A 491 30.56 -35.40 16.67
C LEU A 491 30.93 -35.85 18.09
N GLN A 492 30.93 -34.92 19.05
CA GLN A 492 31.23 -35.20 20.46
C GLN A 492 30.22 -36.18 21.08
N LEU A 493 28.92 -35.99 20.80
CA LEU A 493 27.89 -36.89 21.28
C LEU A 493 28.02 -38.29 20.65
N LEU A 494 28.36 -38.38 19.36
CA LEU A 494 28.59 -39.65 18.69
C LEU A 494 29.82 -40.39 19.23
N GLU A 495 30.91 -39.69 19.55
CA GLU A 495 32.09 -40.29 20.20
C GLU A 495 31.74 -40.85 21.58
N THR A 496 31.01 -40.08 22.39
CA THR A 496 30.54 -40.51 23.73
C THR A 496 29.70 -41.78 23.62
N LEU A 497 28.77 -41.84 22.66
CA LEU A 497 27.94 -43.01 22.40
C LEU A 497 28.70 -44.23 21.86
N LYS A 498 29.92 -44.06 21.33
CA LYS A 498 30.78 -45.16 20.86
C LYS A 498 31.68 -45.74 21.96
N SER A 499 32.00 -44.94 22.97
CA SER A 499 32.83 -45.36 24.11
C SER A 499 32.06 -46.06 25.22
N GLU A 500 30.73 -45.94 25.23
CA GLU A 500 29.81 -46.66 26.11
C GLU A 500 29.20 -47.89 25.44
#